data_AF-A0AAC9JHF2-F1
#
_entry.id   AF-A0AAC9JHF2-F1
#
_cell.length_a   1.000
_cell.length_b   1.000
_cell.length_c   1.000
_cell.angle_alpha   90.00
_cell.angle_beta   90.00
_cell.angle_gamma   90.00
#
_symmetry.space_group_name_H-M   'P 1'
#
loop_
_entity.id
_entity.type
_entity.pdbx_description
1 polymer ?
#
loop_
_entity_poly.entity_id
_entity_poly.type
_entity_poly.pdbx_seq_one_letter_code
_entity_poly.pdbx_strand_id
1 'polypeptide(L)'
;MSWSLRTESTPRARKTYQCDACEWLVNVGTDDLSEDELSLYEQAKSENFSVQPGQTYVKVEGIWDGEFTVFRARPEINAICTKHKLYDC
;
A
#
# COMPACT_ATOMS: atom_id res chain seq x y z
N MET A 1 11.84 10.62 7.07
CA MET A 1 10.53 11.32 7.08
C MET A 1 9.66 10.76 8.20
N SER A 2 8.91 11.55 8.98
CA SER A 2 8.15 11.05 10.14
C SER A 2 6.66 11.44 10.12
N TRP A 3 5.82 10.53 10.61
CA TRP A 3 4.41 10.78 10.81
C TRP A 3 4.17 11.46 12.16
N SER A 4 3.33 12.49 12.19
CA SER A 4 2.73 13.01 13.42
C SER A 4 1.23 12.75 13.42
N LEU A 5 0.65 12.46 14.59
CA LEU A 5 -0.77 12.07 14.74
C LEU A 5 -1.17 10.84 13.89
N ARG A 6 -0.26 9.87 13.76
CA ARG A 6 -0.47 8.64 12.99
C ARG A 6 -1.60 7.80 13.59
N THR A 7 -2.64 7.57 12.80
CA THR A 7 -3.71 6.62 13.08
C THR A 7 -3.71 5.53 12.02
N GLU A 8 -3.68 4.27 12.44
CA GLU A 8 -3.73 3.12 11.54
C GLU A 8 -5.00 2.31 11.78
N SER A 9 -5.67 1.90 10.71
CA SER A 9 -6.89 1.10 10.77
C SER A 9 -6.96 0.13 9.58
N THR A 10 -7.77 -0.92 9.72
CA THR A 10 -8.01 -1.93 8.68
C THR A 10 -9.47 -2.00 8.22
N PRO A 11 -10.00 -0.92 7.63
CA PRO A 11 -11.39 -0.89 7.18
C PRO A 11 -11.63 -1.76 5.93
N ARG A 12 -12.91 -2.03 5.67
CA ARG A 12 -13.39 -2.67 4.44
C ARG A 12 -13.75 -1.61 3.40
N ALA A 13 -13.29 -1.78 2.17
CA ALA A 13 -13.51 -0.84 1.08
C ALA A 13 -15.00 -0.80 0.69
N ARG A 14 -15.58 0.40 0.69
CA ARG A 14 -16.97 0.64 0.23
C ARG A 14 -17.07 0.97 -1.25
N LYS A 15 -15.95 1.39 -1.85
CA LYS A 15 -15.77 1.73 -3.26
C LYS A 15 -14.32 1.40 -3.64
N THR A 16 -13.99 1.50 -4.91
CA THR A 16 -12.60 1.33 -5.36
C THR A 16 -11.74 2.46 -4.80
N TYR A 17 -10.57 2.11 -4.26
CA TYR A 17 -9.55 3.06 -3.81
C TYR A 17 -8.24 2.77 -4.51
N GLN A 18 -7.45 3.80 -4.79
CA GLN A 18 -6.07 3.63 -5.23
C GLN A 18 -5.25 2.97 -4.10
N CYS A 19 -4.35 2.07 -4.47
CA CYS A 19 -3.39 1.47 -3.54
C CYS A 19 -2.07 2.26 -3.62
N ASP A 20 -1.81 3.09 -2.63
CA ASP A 20 -0.60 3.92 -2.56
C ASP A 20 0.66 3.03 -2.43
N ALA A 21 0.59 1.95 -1.65
CA ALA A 21 1.69 0.97 -1.58
C ALA A 21 2.05 0.35 -2.94
N CYS A 22 1.05 0.14 -3.79
CA CYS A 22 1.24 -0.43 -5.11
C CYS A 22 1.96 0.55 -6.04
N GLU A 23 1.66 1.85 -5.91
CA GLU A 23 2.37 2.91 -6.63
C GLU A 23 3.87 2.94 -6.25
N TRP A 24 4.17 2.84 -4.96
CA TRP A 24 5.56 2.72 -4.48
C TRP A 24 6.27 1.51 -5.06
N LEU A 25 5.61 0.34 -5.04
CA LEU A 25 6.19 -0.89 -5.57
C LEU A 25 6.42 -0.82 -7.08
N VAL A 26 5.49 -0.21 -7.83
CA VAL A 26 5.65 0.01 -9.27
C VAL A 26 6.85 0.93 -9.58
N ASN A 27 7.07 1.96 -8.76
CA ASN A 27 8.18 2.90 -8.94
C ASN A 27 9.54 2.27 -8.64
N VAL A 28 9.63 1.39 -7.65
CA VAL A 28 10.88 0.68 -7.31
C VAL A 28 11.17 -0.45 -8.29
N GLY A 29 10.15 -1.13 -8.79
CA GLY A 29 10.28 -2.31 -9.63
C GLY A 29 10.12 -3.61 -8.86
N THR A 30 10.11 -4.72 -9.59
CA THR A 30 9.77 -6.06 -9.07
C THR A 30 10.97 -7.02 -9.05
N ASP A 31 12.18 -6.52 -9.30
CA ASP A 31 13.36 -7.37 -9.54
C ASP A 31 13.80 -8.15 -8.29
N ASP A 32 13.57 -7.60 -7.09
CA ASP A 32 13.93 -8.21 -5.81
C ASP A 32 12.78 -9.04 -5.18
N LEU A 33 11.64 -9.16 -5.86
CA LEU A 33 10.48 -9.91 -5.36
C LEU A 33 10.64 -11.42 -5.56
N SER A 34 10.18 -12.21 -4.60
CA SER A 34 10.08 -13.67 -4.78
C SER A 34 8.91 -14.04 -5.71
N GLU A 35 8.87 -15.29 -6.20
CA GLU A 35 7.77 -15.77 -7.06
C GLU A 35 6.37 -15.62 -6.42
N ASP A 36 6.27 -15.86 -5.11
CA ASP A 36 5.03 -15.65 -4.35
C ASP A 36 4.62 -14.16 -4.30
N GLU A 37 5.60 -13.27 -4.14
CA GLU A 37 5.37 -11.81 -4.09
C GLU A 37 5.03 -11.26 -5.47
N LEU A 38 5.67 -11.78 -6.52
CA LEU A 38 5.32 -11.51 -7.92
C LEU A 38 3.88 -11.93 -8.22
N SER A 39 3.44 -13.09 -7.72
CA SER A 39 2.05 -13.52 -7.89
C SER A 39 1.05 -12.54 -7.27
N LEU A 40 1.36 -12.00 -6.08
CA LEU A 40 0.55 -10.97 -5.42
C LEU A 40 0.58 -9.65 -6.20
N TYR A 41 1.74 -9.28 -6.74
CA TYR A 41 1.89 -8.10 -7.60
C TYR A 41 1.08 -8.23 -8.89
N GLU A 42 1.12 -9.39 -9.55
CA GLU A 42 0.33 -9.67 -10.74
C GLU A 42 -1.18 -9.64 -10.46
N GLN A 43 -1.60 -10.17 -9.30
CA GLN A 43 -2.98 -10.04 -8.86
C GLN A 43 -3.36 -8.56 -8.68
N ALA A 44 -2.50 -7.76 -8.04
CA ALA A 44 -2.73 -6.33 -7.88
C ALA A 44 -2.77 -5.59 -9.22
N LYS A 45 -1.91 -5.97 -10.17
CA LYS A 45 -1.90 -5.45 -11.54
C LYS A 45 -3.19 -5.79 -12.29
N SER A 46 -3.72 -7.01 -12.13
CA SER A 46 -5.00 -7.41 -12.73
C SER A 46 -6.18 -6.58 -12.22
N GLU A 47 -6.07 -6.08 -10.98
CA GLU A 47 -7.03 -5.20 -10.32
C GLU A 47 -6.64 -3.71 -10.46
N ASN A 48 -5.86 -3.34 -11.48
CA ASN A 48 -5.41 -1.97 -11.77
C ASN A 48 -4.73 -1.25 -10.60
N PHE A 49 -3.96 -1.99 -9.78
CA PHE A 49 -3.30 -1.47 -8.58
C PHE A 49 -4.26 -0.73 -7.65
N SER A 50 -5.48 -1.25 -7.52
CA SER A 50 -6.53 -0.66 -6.71
C SER A 50 -7.09 -1.66 -5.70
N VAL A 51 -7.63 -1.14 -4.60
CA VAL A 51 -8.40 -1.89 -3.62
C VAL A 51 -9.84 -1.93 -4.10
N GLN A 52 -10.37 -3.12 -4.35
CA GLN A 52 -11.74 -3.30 -4.84
C GLN A 52 -12.78 -3.20 -3.71
N PRO A 53 -14.04 -2.83 -4.03
CA PRO A 53 -15.13 -2.84 -3.06
C PRO A 53 -15.26 -4.21 -2.38
N GLY A 54 -15.38 -4.23 -1.05
CA GLY A 54 -15.47 -5.45 -0.26
C GLY A 54 -14.13 -6.06 0.15
N GLN A 55 -12.99 -5.59 -0.38
CA GLN A 55 -11.68 -5.97 0.12
C GLN A 55 -11.31 -5.18 1.38
N THR A 56 -10.45 -5.76 2.22
CA THR A 56 -9.88 -5.07 3.39
C THR A 56 -8.64 -4.31 2.95
N TYR A 57 -8.39 -3.13 3.51
CA TYR A 57 -7.19 -2.35 3.23
C TYR A 57 -6.62 -1.74 4.51
N VAL A 58 -5.31 -1.50 4.49
CA VAL A 58 -4.62 -0.71 5.52
C VAL A 58 -4.84 0.75 5.19
N LYS A 59 -5.35 1.51 6.17
CA LYS A 59 -5.48 2.96 6.09
C LYS A 59 -4.63 3.58 7.20
N VAL A 60 -3.65 4.37 6.80
CA VAL A 60 -2.85 5.21 7.69
C VAL A 60 -3.20 6.66 7.40
N GLU A 61 -3.56 7.42 8.42
CA GLU A 61 -3.82 8.85 8.28
C GLU A 61 -3.10 9.63 9.38
N GLY A 62 -2.68 10.84 9.04
CA GLY A 62 -1.91 11.70 9.95
C GLY A 62 -1.26 12.84 9.20
N ILE A 63 -0.40 13.58 9.88
CA ILE A 63 0.39 14.64 9.27
C ILE A 63 1.74 14.04 8.83
N TRP A 64 1.95 14.00 7.52
CA TRP A 64 3.20 13.64 6.88
C TRP A 64 3.84 14.91 6.32
N ASP A 65 5.06 15.21 6.76
CA ASP A 65 5.81 16.41 6.33
C ASP A 65 5.03 17.74 6.45
N GLY A 66 4.21 17.87 7.49
CA GLY A 66 3.40 19.06 7.75
C GLY A 66 2.02 19.07 7.07
N GLU A 67 1.72 18.11 6.21
CA GLU A 67 0.43 18.00 5.52
C GLU A 67 -0.38 16.77 5.96
N PHE A 68 -1.69 16.96 6.14
CA PHE A 68 -2.57 15.83 6.44
C PHE A 68 -2.68 14.90 5.23
N THR A 69 -2.13 13.70 5.38
CA THR A 69 -2.02 12.69 4.34
C THR A 69 -2.77 11.43 4.75
N VAL A 70 -3.42 10.80 3.79
CA VAL A 70 -4.06 9.50 3.97
C VAL A 70 -3.42 8.51 3.02
N PHE A 71 -2.72 7.55 3.58
CA PHE A 71 -2.12 6.42 2.90
C PHE A 71 -3.04 5.21 2.97
N ARG A 72 -3.27 4.56 1.83
CA ARG A 72 -4.11 3.37 1.67
C ARG A 72 -3.33 2.30 0.95
N ALA A 73 -3.34 1.08 1.48
CA ALA A 73 -2.60 -0.01 0.90
C ALA A 73 -3.38 -1.32 0.96
N ARG A 74 -3.20 -2.15 -0.06
CA ARG A 74 -3.54 -3.57 0.02
C ARG A 74 -2.65 -4.21 1.10
N PRO A 75 -3.21 -4.95 2.07
CA PRO A 75 -2.43 -5.48 3.20
C PRO A 75 -1.23 -6.32 2.76
N GLU A 76 -1.41 -7.16 1.75
CA GLU A 76 -0.39 -8.03 1.17
C GLU A 76 0.72 -7.23 0.49
N ILE A 77 0.38 -6.20 -0.30
CA ILE A 77 1.37 -5.34 -0.94
C ILE A 77 2.10 -4.49 0.11
N ASN A 78 1.38 -3.99 1.12
CA ASN A 78 1.98 -3.27 2.23
C ASN A 78 3.01 -4.11 2.99
N ALA A 79 2.72 -5.41 3.17
CA ALA A 79 3.65 -6.35 3.80
C ALA A 79 4.92 -6.53 2.96
N ILE A 80 4.79 -6.64 1.63
CA ILE A 80 5.93 -6.68 0.71
C ILE A 80 6.78 -5.41 0.83
N CYS A 81 6.16 -4.23 0.73
CA CYS A 81 6.87 -2.96 0.82
C CYS A 81 7.57 -2.78 2.17
N THR A 82 6.95 -3.22 3.27
CA THR A 82 7.55 -3.18 4.60
C THR A 82 8.72 -4.15 4.74
N LYS A 83 8.58 -5.38 4.21
CA LYS A 83 9.61 -6.41 4.23
C LYS A 83 10.87 -5.97 3.47
N HIS A 84 10.69 -5.34 2.32
CA HIS A 84 11.77 -4.80 1.49
C HIS A 84 12.22 -3.39 1.90
N LYS A 85 11.66 -2.84 2.99
CA LYS A 85 11.96 -1.50 3.52
C LYS A 85 11.80 -0.38 2.49
N LEU A 86 10.83 -0.53 1.57
CA LEU A 86 10.59 0.43 0.49
C LEU A 86 10.10 1.80 0.99
N TYR A 87 9.61 1.87 2.23
CA TYR A 87 9.18 3.12 2.87
C TYR A 87 10.27 3.80 3.68
N ASP A 88 11.40 3.13 3.94
CA ASP A 88 12.51 3.68 4.73
C ASP A 88 13.43 4.51 3.81
N CYS A 89 12.97 5.71 3.47
CA CYS A 89 13.71 6.73 2.73
C CYS A 89 14.11 7.90 3.66
#